data_AF-A0A1F9V8H2-F1
#
_entry.id   AF-A0A1F9V8H2-F1
#
_cell.length_a   1.000
_cell.length_b   1.000
_cell.length_c   1.000
_cell.angle_alpha   90.00
_cell.angle_beta   90.00
_cell.angle_gamma   90.00
#
_symmetry.space_group_name_H-M   'P 1'
#
loop_
_entity.id
_entity.type
_entity.pdbx_description
1 polymer ?
#
loop_
_entity_poly.entity_id
_entity_poly.type
_entity_poly.pdbx_seq_one_letter_code
_entity_poly.pdbx_strand_id
1 'polypeptide(L)'
;MKKKIFFLVLFSSLLFTHLTLFSADKDAPSSAEAEKEKALKNPYPNDLGPEKIDISKYSAELQEGYKLMLDKCAKCHTPSRPLNSQFLDLKPEELQTLKSSNPEIFKDKLVWQIETGIWQRYIKRMMAKPGCNINTQEGKKIWKFIVEDSKKRKTGAQAKVWAEHRKKLLAEFKTKYPDRFKELFEK
;
A
#
# COMPACT_ATOMS: atom_id res chain seq x y z
N MET A 1 -32.24 -28.54 -80.63
CA MET A 1 -32.16 -29.89 -80.00
C MET A 1 -31.88 -29.75 -78.51
N LYS A 2 -32.54 -30.59 -77.71
CA LYS A 2 -32.59 -30.63 -76.24
C LYS A 2 -31.19 -30.76 -75.60
N LYS A 3 -30.94 -30.10 -74.46
CA LYS A 3 -31.03 -30.70 -73.11
C LYS A 3 -30.56 -29.69 -72.04
N LYS A 4 -31.46 -29.37 -71.10
CA LYS A 4 -31.13 -28.74 -69.82
C LYS A 4 -30.52 -29.80 -68.91
N ILE A 5 -29.40 -29.50 -68.26
CA ILE A 5 -28.84 -30.30 -67.17
C ILE A 5 -28.95 -29.45 -65.90
N PHE A 6 -29.83 -29.88 -65.01
CA PHE A 6 -29.91 -29.40 -63.63
C PHE A 6 -28.92 -30.25 -62.82
N PHE A 7 -27.94 -29.63 -62.17
CA PHE A 7 -27.15 -30.27 -61.13
C PHE A 7 -27.46 -29.59 -59.79
N LEU A 8 -27.97 -30.42 -58.88
CA LEU A 8 -28.29 -30.15 -57.49
C LEU A 8 -27.02 -30.36 -56.66
N VAL A 9 -26.60 -29.38 -55.83
CA VAL A 9 -25.84 -29.68 -54.60
C VAL A 9 -26.19 -28.65 -53.52
N LEU A 10 -26.71 -29.16 -52.40
CA LEU A 10 -27.02 -28.42 -51.18
C LEU A 10 -25.75 -27.87 -50.52
N PHE A 11 -25.73 -26.57 -50.24
CA PHE A 11 -24.78 -25.95 -49.32
C PHE A 11 -25.23 -26.22 -47.87
N SER A 12 -24.67 -27.26 -47.25
CA SER A 12 -24.72 -27.40 -45.79
C SER A 12 -23.65 -26.50 -45.19
N SER A 13 -24.07 -25.35 -44.65
CA SER A 13 -23.22 -24.46 -43.86
C SER A 13 -22.99 -25.08 -42.49
N LEU A 14 -21.88 -25.80 -42.32
CA LEU A 14 -21.33 -26.08 -41.00
C LEU A 14 -20.63 -24.81 -40.49
N LEU A 15 -21.31 -24.09 -39.61
CA LEU A 15 -20.70 -23.04 -38.80
C LEU A 15 -19.74 -23.72 -37.81
N PHE A 16 -18.46 -23.85 -38.19
CA PHE A 16 -17.40 -24.18 -37.24
C PHE A 16 -17.21 -22.98 -36.31
N THR A 17 -17.84 -23.03 -35.14
CA THR A 17 -17.44 -22.18 -34.01
C THR A 17 -16.05 -22.61 -33.57
N HIS A 18 -15.01 -21.94 -34.07
CA HIS A 18 -13.68 -22.04 -33.50
C HIS A 18 -13.73 -21.49 -32.08
N LEU A 19 -13.92 -22.39 -31.11
CA LEU A 19 -13.65 -22.13 -29.71
C LEU A 19 -12.12 -22.06 -29.56
N THR A 20 -11.56 -20.87 -29.71
CA THR A 20 -10.16 -20.62 -29.35
C THR A 20 -10.03 -20.78 -27.84
N LEU A 21 -9.55 -21.94 -27.41
CA LEU A 21 -9.00 -22.15 -26.08
C LEU A 21 -7.82 -21.20 -25.92
N PHE A 22 -8.03 -20.09 -25.19
CA PHE A 22 -6.94 -19.27 -24.69
C PHE A 22 -6.07 -20.17 -23.79
N SER A 23 -4.90 -20.57 -24.27
CA SER A 23 -3.86 -21.08 -23.39
C SER A 23 -3.46 -19.91 -22.50
N ALA A 24 -3.71 -20.03 -21.19
CA ALA A 24 -3.13 -19.11 -20.23
C ALA A 24 -1.61 -19.18 -20.39
N ASP A 25 -0.99 -18.06 -20.76
CA ASP A 25 0.47 -17.94 -20.86
C ASP A 25 1.07 -18.35 -19.52
N LYS A 26 1.78 -19.48 -19.49
CA LYS A 26 2.40 -20.03 -18.28
C LYS A 26 3.48 -19.13 -17.69
N ASP A 27 3.87 -18.09 -18.43
CA ASP A 27 4.93 -17.15 -18.08
C ASP A 27 4.39 -15.78 -17.60
N ALA A 28 3.07 -15.56 -17.57
CA ALA A 28 2.51 -14.32 -17.02
C ALA A 28 2.65 -14.29 -15.48
N PRO A 29 3.09 -13.17 -14.87
CA PRO A 29 3.22 -13.08 -13.43
C PRO A 29 1.87 -13.33 -12.77
N SER A 30 1.88 -14.07 -11.66
CA SER A 30 0.68 -14.23 -10.84
C SER A 30 0.14 -12.86 -10.43
N SER A 31 -1.16 -12.78 -10.14
CA SER A 31 -1.77 -11.52 -9.70
C SER A 31 -1.08 -10.93 -8.46
N ALA A 32 -0.51 -11.76 -7.60
CA ALA A 32 0.29 -11.36 -6.46
C ALA A 32 1.65 -10.74 -6.86
N GLU A 33 2.35 -11.35 -7.81
CA GLU A 33 3.63 -10.83 -8.33
C GLU A 33 3.43 -9.53 -9.09
N ALA A 34 2.38 -9.43 -9.91
CA ALA A 34 2.02 -8.21 -10.62
C ALA A 34 1.72 -7.05 -9.64
N GLU A 35 1.01 -7.30 -8.53
CA GLU A 35 0.76 -6.28 -7.51
C GLU A 35 2.03 -5.88 -6.75
N LYS A 36 2.91 -6.84 -6.45
CA LYS A 36 4.23 -6.54 -5.86
C LYS A 36 5.07 -5.68 -6.81
N GLU A 37 5.19 -6.06 -8.08
CA GLU A 37 5.93 -5.31 -9.08
C GLU A 37 5.39 -3.89 -9.22
N LYS A 38 4.07 -3.74 -9.29
CA LYS A 38 3.40 -2.43 -9.31
C LYS A 38 3.74 -1.61 -8.06
N ALA A 39 3.72 -2.21 -6.88
CA ALA A 39 4.03 -1.52 -5.63
C ALA A 39 5.49 -1.06 -5.54
N LEU A 40 6.42 -1.80 -6.14
CA LEU A 40 7.85 -1.49 -6.20
C LEU A 40 8.18 -0.42 -7.26
N LYS A 41 7.51 -0.45 -8.42
CA LYS A 41 7.65 0.59 -9.46
C LYS A 41 7.14 1.97 -9.03
N ASN A 42 6.31 2.03 -8.00
CA ASN A 42 5.71 3.25 -7.48
C ASN A 42 6.20 3.53 -6.04
N PRO A 43 7.47 3.96 -5.85
CA PRO A 43 8.02 4.19 -4.52
C PRO A 43 7.41 5.46 -3.88
N TYR A 44 7.56 5.51 -2.56
CA TYR A 44 7.21 6.63 -1.68
C TYR A 44 8.44 7.04 -0.87
N PRO A 45 8.49 8.28 -0.34
CA PRO A 45 9.57 8.71 0.54
C PRO A 45 9.83 7.77 1.71
N ASN A 46 8.76 7.17 2.25
CA ASN A 46 8.80 6.27 3.40
C ASN A 46 9.65 5.01 3.14
N ASP A 47 9.78 4.59 1.87
CA ASP A 47 10.53 3.41 1.48
C ASP A 47 12.05 3.56 1.68
N LEU A 48 12.53 4.80 1.86
CA LEU A 48 13.95 5.10 2.10
C LEU A 48 14.34 5.05 3.58
N GLY A 49 13.36 4.90 4.48
CA GLY A 49 13.62 4.84 5.92
C GLY A 49 14.00 3.45 6.42
N PRO A 50 14.31 3.31 7.73
CA PRO A 50 14.60 2.02 8.34
C PRO A 50 13.44 1.03 8.23
N GLU A 51 13.76 -0.23 7.95
CA GLU A 51 12.78 -1.34 7.87
C GLU A 51 12.44 -1.92 9.24
N LYS A 52 13.22 -1.59 10.27
CA LYS A 52 13.05 -2.11 11.63
C LYS A 52 13.16 -1.01 12.68
N ILE A 53 12.48 -1.22 13.80
CA ILE A 53 12.53 -0.35 14.98
C ILE A 53 12.69 -1.20 16.24
N ASP A 54 13.23 -0.61 17.30
CA ASP A 54 13.25 -1.26 18.62
C ASP A 54 11.86 -1.22 19.26
N ILE A 55 11.30 -2.42 19.49
CA ILE A 55 10.00 -2.65 20.12
C ILE A 55 10.10 -3.28 21.51
N SER A 56 11.30 -3.39 22.08
CA SER A 56 11.55 -4.05 23.37
C SER A 56 10.66 -3.50 24.51
N LYS A 57 10.32 -2.21 24.45
CA LYS A 57 9.47 -1.51 25.44
C LYS A 57 7.98 -1.50 25.09
N TYR A 58 7.56 -2.20 24.04
CA TYR A 58 6.16 -2.28 23.63
C TYR A 58 5.51 -3.49 24.32
N SER A 59 4.19 -3.45 24.54
CA SER A 59 3.45 -4.59 25.11
C SER A 59 3.54 -5.81 24.19
N ALA A 60 3.37 -7.02 24.75
CA ALA A 60 3.42 -8.27 23.98
C ALA A 60 2.48 -8.25 22.76
N GLU A 61 1.29 -7.68 22.91
CA GLU A 61 0.32 -7.52 21.81
C GLU A 61 0.85 -6.62 20.68
N LEU A 62 1.48 -5.50 21.02
CA LEU A 62 2.06 -4.60 20.02
C LEU A 62 3.30 -5.21 19.36
N GLN A 63 4.09 -5.99 20.10
CA GLN A 63 5.21 -6.75 19.54
C GLN A 63 4.71 -7.82 18.55
N GLU A 64 3.59 -8.48 18.84
CA GLU A 64 2.95 -9.41 17.90
C GLU A 64 2.45 -8.69 16.64
N GLY A 65 1.77 -7.55 16.80
CA GLY A 65 1.33 -6.72 15.68
C GLY A 65 2.49 -6.25 14.79
N TYR A 66 3.64 -5.91 15.39
CA TYR A 66 4.86 -5.56 14.67
C TYR A 66 5.42 -6.75 13.88
N LYS A 67 5.52 -7.93 14.49
CA LYS A 67 6.00 -9.15 13.83
C LYS A 67 5.11 -9.51 12.63
N LEU A 68 3.78 -9.43 12.81
CA LEU A 68 2.82 -9.64 11.72
C LEU A 68 2.99 -8.61 10.60
N MET A 69 3.25 -7.34 10.93
CA MET A 69 3.51 -6.30 9.94
C MET A 69 4.77 -6.62 9.13
N LEU A 70 5.87 -7.00 9.79
CA LEU A 70 7.11 -7.40 9.12
C LEU A 70 6.93 -8.63 8.22
N ASP A 71 6.15 -9.63 8.64
CA ASP A 71 5.93 -10.85 7.85
C ASP A 71 4.97 -10.61 6.67
N LYS A 72 3.87 -9.90 6.92
CA LYS A 72 2.76 -9.81 5.96
C LYS A 72 2.87 -8.61 5.02
N CYS A 73 3.18 -7.42 5.54
CA CYS A 73 3.27 -6.22 4.70
C CYS A 73 4.52 -6.21 3.82
N ALA A 74 5.58 -6.91 4.22
CA ALA A 74 6.82 -7.04 3.44
C ALA A 74 6.67 -7.82 2.13
N LYS A 75 5.57 -8.55 1.95
CA LYS A 75 5.35 -9.40 0.76
C LYS A 75 5.23 -8.60 -0.53
N CYS A 76 4.70 -7.37 -0.46
CA CYS A 76 4.43 -6.53 -1.63
C CYS A 76 5.36 -5.31 -1.73
N HIS A 77 5.84 -4.78 -0.61
CA HIS A 77 6.73 -3.61 -0.57
C HIS A 77 7.55 -3.60 0.73
N THR A 78 8.49 -2.66 0.87
CA THR A 78 9.34 -2.57 2.07
C THR A 78 8.50 -2.40 3.36
N PRO A 79 8.94 -2.96 4.51
CA PRO A 79 8.36 -2.64 5.82
C PRO A 79 8.50 -1.16 6.19
N SER A 80 9.48 -0.46 5.59
CA SER A 80 9.67 0.97 5.79
C SER A 80 8.44 1.79 5.38
N ARG A 81 7.67 1.32 4.40
CA ARG A 81 6.49 2.04 3.88
C ARG A 81 5.47 2.40 4.97
N PRO A 82 4.99 1.45 5.80
CA PRO A 82 4.13 1.79 6.93
C PRO A 82 4.90 2.44 8.10
N LEU A 83 6.11 1.98 8.42
CA LEU A 83 6.87 2.48 9.58
C LEU A 83 7.24 3.96 9.48
N ASN A 84 7.55 4.42 8.27
CA ASN A 84 8.06 5.78 8.03
C ASN A 84 7.01 6.69 7.37
N SER A 85 5.74 6.30 7.36
CA SER A 85 4.69 7.19 6.84
C SER A 85 4.47 8.40 7.74
N GLN A 86 4.04 9.49 7.13
CA GLN A 86 3.60 10.71 7.80
C GLN A 86 2.29 10.52 8.60
N PHE A 87 1.66 9.35 8.54
CA PHE A 87 0.30 9.19 9.08
C PHE A 87 0.29 9.14 10.61
N LEU A 88 -0.67 9.88 11.16
CA LEU A 88 -1.05 9.87 12.56
C LEU A 88 -2.57 9.67 12.64
N ASP A 89 -2.97 8.49 13.13
CA ASP A 89 -4.38 8.12 13.29
C ASP A 89 -4.81 8.41 14.72
N LEU A 90 -5.64 9.44 14.89
CA LEU A 90 -6.13 9.92 16.18
C LEU A 90 -7.64 9.81 16.22
N LYS A 91 -8.17 9.44 17.39
CA LYS A 91 -9.59 9.57 17.67
C LYS A 91 -9.99 11.06 17.71
N PRO A 92 -11.26 11.40 17.47
CA PRO A 92 -11.71 12.80 17.44
C PRO A 92 -11.33 13.60 18.68
N GLU A 93 -11.43 12.99 19.86
CA GLU A 93 -11.06 13.61 21.15
C GLU A 93 -9.54 13.88 21.24
N GLU A 94 -8.71 12.92 20.83
CA GLU A 94 -7.24 13.06 20.82
C GLU A 94 -6.80 14.13 19.82
N LEU A 95 -7.48 14.21 18.67
CA LEU A 95 -7.22 15.20 17.64
C LEU A 95 -7.46 16.63 18.16
N GLN A 96 -8.57 16.83 18.88
CA GLN A 96 -8.89 18.14 19.45
C GLN A 96 -7.84 18.55 20.50
N THR A 97 -7.47 17.65 21.40
CA THR A 97 -6.40 17.90 22.38
C THR A 97 -5.06 18.21 21.72
N LEU A 98 -4.70 17.50 20.65
CA LEU A 98 -3.43 17.71 19.97
C LEU A 98 -3.39 19.03 19.21
N LYS A 99 -4.50 19.46 18.60
CA LYS A 99 -4.61 20.78 17.96
C LYS A 99 -4.36 21.92 18.96
N SER A 100 -4.90 21.80 20.16
CA SER A 100 -4.73 22.84 21.20
C SER A 100 -3.32 22.83 21.81
N SER A 101 -2.72 21.66 21.99
CA SER A 101 -1.41 21.53 22.66
C SER A 101 -0.21 21.70 21.73
N ASN A 102 -0.34 21.39 20.44
CA ASN A 102 0.76 21.43 19.49
C ASN A 102 0.29 21.79 18.07
N PRO A 103 -0.18 23.03 17.83
CA PRO A 103 -0.72 23.43 16.53
C PRO A 103 0.31 23.36 15.39
N GLU A 104 1.61 23.42 15.68
CA GLU A 104 2.68 23.43 14.69
C GLU A 104 2.74 22.16 13.83
N ILE A 105 2.46 20.98 14.41
CA ILE A 105 2.52 19.71 13.66
C ILE A 105 1.44 19.62 12.57
N PHE A 106 0.41 20.48 12.61
CA PHE A 106 -0.63 20.54 11.60
C PHE A 106 -0.25 21.38 10.37
N LYS A 107 0.85 22.13 10.43
CA LYS A 107 1.25 23.06 9.36
C LYS A 107 1.92 22.36 8.18
N ASP A 108 2.57 21.22 8.41
CA ASP A 108 3.32 20.49 7.39
C ASP A 108 2.75 19.07 7.17
N LYS A 109 1.86 18.96 6.18
CA LYS A 109 1.20 17.69 5.83
C LYS A 109 2.14 16.64 5.24
N LEU A 110 3.31 17.05 4.76
CA LEU A 110 4.32 16.11 4.25
C LEU A 110 5.06 15.44 5.42
N VAL A 111 5.14 16.13 6.56
CA VAL A 111 5.72 15.61 7.80
C VAL A 111 4.69 14.88 8.67
N TRP A 112 3.48 15.42 8.80
CA TRP A 112 2.36 14.81 9.51
C TRP A 112 1.05 14.90 8.74
N GLN A 113 0.49 13.76 8.35
CA GLN A 113 -0.89 13.66 7.89
C GLN A 113 -1.74 13.10 9.03
N ILE A 114 -2.49 13.98 9.67
CA ILE A 114 -3.24 13.68 10.88
C ILE A 114 -4.72 13.54 10.53
N GLU A 115 -5.26 12.32 10.64
CA GLU A 115 -6.63 12.01 10.22
C GLU A 115 -7.17 10.81 11.01
N THR A 116 -8.46 10.84 11.38
CA THR A 116 -9.11 9.69 12.00
C THR A 116 -9.30 8.55 11.01
N GLY A 117 -8.92 7.33 11.41
CA GLY A 117 -9.10 6.10 10.66
C GLY A 117 -8.19 5.94 9.43
N ILE A 118 -7.19 6.80 9.25
CA ILE A 118 -6.30 6.74 8.07
C ILE A 118 -5.60 5.39 7.96
N TRP A 119 -5.11 4.83 9.06
CA TRP A 119 -4.44 3.53 9.03
C TRP A 119 -5.40 2.39 8.75
N GLN A 120 -6.59 2.45 9.33
CA GLN A 120 -7.62 1.43 9.08
C GLN A 120 -7.99 1.37 7.58
N ARG A 121 -8.17 2.53 6.93
CA ARG A 121 -8.46 2.60 5.49
C ARG A 121 -7.33 2.01 4.65
N TYR A 122 -6.08 2.38 4.94
CA TYR A 122 -4.92 1.90 4.20
C TYR A 122 -4.71 0.39 4.37
N ILE A 123 -4.79 -0.13 5.60
CA ILE A 123 -4.62 -1.56 5.86
C ILE A 123 -5.70 -2.37 5.15
N LYS A 124 -6.98 -1.97 5.24
CA LYS A 124 -8.07 -2.63 4.49
C LYS A 124 -7.81 -2.63 2.98
N ARG A 125 -7.31 -1.52 2.44
CA ARG A 125 -6.96 -1.46 1.01
C ARG A 125 -5.83 -2.41 0.64
N MET A 126 -4.83 -2.59 1.51
CA MET A 126 -3.76 -3.57 1.29
C MET A 126 -4.29 -5.00 1.41
N MET A 127 -5.15 -5.29 2.38
CA MET A 127 -5.78 -6.61 2.56
C MET A 127 -6.59 -7.03 1.33
N ALA A 128 -7.19 -6.07 0.62
CA ALA A 128 -7.94 -6.32 -0.62
C ALA A 128 -7.04 -6.60 -1.85
N LYS A 129 -5.71 -6.49 -1.72
CA LYS A 129 -4.78 -6.76 -2.82
C LYS A 129 -4.53 -8.27 -2.98
N PRO A 130 -4.50 -8.78 -4.23
CA PRO A 130 -4.03 -10.13 -4.52
C PRO A 130 -2.72 -10.46 -3.80
N GLY A 131 -2.65 -11.64 -3.17
CA GLY A 131 -1.45 -12.15 -2.51
C GLY A 131 -1.15 -11.61 -1.10
N CYS A 132 -1.90 -10.61 -0.61
CA CYS A 132 -1.64 -10.01 0.72
C CYS A 132 -1.89 -11.00 1.87
N ASN A 133 -2.89 -11.89 1.75
CA ASN A 133 -3.18 -12.98 2.68
C ASN A 133 -3.15 -12.57 4.18
N ILE A 134 -3.70 -11.39 4.48
CA ILE A 134 -3.93 -10.87 5.84
C ILE A 134 -5.41 -11.05 6.16
N ASN A 135 -5.73 -11.79 7.22
CA ASN A 135 -7.10 -11.91 7.70
C ASN A 135 -7.50 -10.73 8.61
N THR A 136 -8.79 -10.64 8.96
CA THR A 136 -9.31 -9.53 9.78
C THR A 136 -8.65 -9.40 11.15
N GLN A 137 -8.30 -10.51 11.82
CA GLN A 137 -7.67 -10.47 13.13
C GLN A 137 -6.21 -10.02 13.04
N GLU A 138 -5.46 -10.55 12.07
CA GLU A 138 -4.09 -10.10 11.78
C GLU A 138 -4.08 -8.60 11.43
N GLY A 139 -5.00 -8.16 10.57
CA GLY A 139 -5.14 -6.76 10.19
C GLY A 139 -5.43 -5.83 11.38
N LYS A 140 -6.23 -6.28 12.35
CA LYS A 140 -6.47 -5.54 13.60
C LYS A 140 -5.21 -5.42 14.46
N LYS A 141 -4.43 -6.50 14.61
CA LYS A 141 -3.16 -6.48 15.37
C LYS A 141 -2.13 -5.55 14.71
N ILE A 142 -1.99 -5.62 13.39
CA ILE A 142 -1.13 -4.74 12.60
C ILE A 142 -1.58 -3.27 12.76
N TRP A 143 -2.88 -3.00 12.60
CA TRP A 143 -3.43 -1.66 12.79
C TRP A 143 -3.13 -1.10 14.18
N LYS A 144 -3.38 -1.89 15.23
CA LYS A 144 -3.13 -1.46 16.61
C LYS A 144 -1.65 -1.12 16.83
N PHE A 145 -0.74 -1.96 16.34
CA PHE A 145 0.69 -1.65 16.39
C PHE A 145 1.02 -0.33 15.70
N ILE A 146 0.61 -0.16 14.44
CA ILE A 146 1.00 1.01 13.66
C ILE A 146 0.42 2.31 14.24
N VAL A 147 -0.80 2.30 14.77
CA VAL A 147 -1.41 3.46 15.43
C VAL A 147 -0.62 3.87 16.67
N GLU A 148 -0.38 2.93 17.59
CA GLU A 148 0.31 3.20 18.84
C GLU A 148 1.78 3.58 18.61
N ASP A 149 2.46 2.91 17.68
CA ASP A 149 3.81 3.24 17.27
C ASP A 149 3.90 4.65 16.66
N SER A 150 2.94 5.03 15.81
CA SER A 150 2.88 6.38 15.23
C SER A 150 2.70 7.44 16.30
N LYS A 151 1.82 7.22 17.28
CA LYS A 151 1.65 8.14 18.41
C LYS A 151 2.94 8.30 19.19
N LYS A 152 3.60 7.19 19.53
CA LYS A 152 4.82 7.17 20.35
C LYS A 152 6.03 7.82 19.66
N ARG A 153 6.26 7.54 18.39
CA ARG A 153 7.48 8.00 17.67
C ARG A 153 7.33 9.35 16.98
N LYS A 154 6.10 9.79 16.69
CA LYS A 154 5.86 10.96 15.81
C LYS A 154 5.32 12.18 16.56
N THR A 155 5.01 12.07 17.85
CA THR A 155 4.39 13.15 18.64
C THR A 155 5.14 13.40 19.95
N GLY A 156 4.68 14.37 20.74
CA GLY A 156 5.25 14.71 22.04
C GLY A 156 6.74 15.04 21.97
N ALA A 157 7.53 14.51 22.90
CA ALA A 157 8.98 14.71 22.95
C ALA A 157 9.71 14.23 21.68
N GLN A 158 9.15 13.28 20.93
CA GLN A 158 9.75 12.74 19.71
C GLN A 158 9.41 13.54 18.45
N ALA A 159 8.51 14.53 18.52
CA ALA A 159 8.01 15.25 17.35
C ALA A 159 9.14 15.92 16.55
N LYS A 160 10.12 16.54 17.23
CA LYS A 160 11.26 17.18 16.55
C LYS A 160 12.12 16.16 15.79
N VAL A 161 12.48 15.07 16.44
CA VAL A 161 13.27 13.97 15.85
C VAL A 161 12.53 13.36 14.65
N TRP A 162 11.22 13.16 14.78
CA TRP A 162 10.39 12.69 13.67
C TRP A 162 10.37 13.67 12.50
N ALA A 163 10.24 14.97 12.77
CA ALA A 163 10.22 15.99 11.73
C ALA A 163 11.51 15.99 10.92
N GLU A 164 12.66 15.94 11.60
CA GLU A 164 13.98 15.88 10.98
C GLU A 164 14.13 14.62 10.13
N HIS A 165 13.78 13.46 10.69
CA HIS A 165 13.76 12.18 9.97
C HIS A 165 12.91 12.25 8.70
N ARG A 166 11.68 12.72 8.83
CA ARG A 166 10.72 12.74 7.72
C ARG A 166 11.12 13.73 6.63
N LYS A 167 11.67 14.90 7.00
CA LYS A 167 12.23 15.88 6.06
C LYS A 167 13.45 15.33 5.32
N LYS A 168 14.33 14.59 6.01
CA LYS A 168 15.45 13.89 5.38
C LYS A 168 14.95 12.90 4.31
N LEU A 169 13.96 12.07 4.64
CA LEU A 169 13.36 11.14 3.66
C LEU A 169 12.74 11.87 2.45
N LEU A 170 12.09 13.01 2.66
CA LEU A 170 11.55 13.82 1.56
C LEU A 170 12.65 14.37 0.65
N ALA A 171 13.73 14.91 1.24
CA ALA A 171 14.86 15.45 0.49
C ALA A 171 15.55 14.35 -0.33
N GLU A 172 15.88 13.23 0.30
CA GLU A 172 16.49 12.07 -0.37
C GLU A 172 15.59 11.53 -1.48
N PHE A 173 14.28 11.45 -1.23
CA PHE A 173 13.32 11.01 -2.24
C PHE A 173 13.22 11.97 -3.42
N LYS A 174 13.23 13.29 -3.17
CA LYS A 174 13.24 14.30 -4.24
C LYS A 174 14.49 14.19 -5.10
N THR A 175 15.65 13.96 -4.49
CA THR A 175 16.91 13.76 -5.21
C THR A 175 16.91 12.46 -6.01
N LYS A 176 16.45 11.35 -5.42
CA LYS A 176 16.52 10.02 -6.04
C LYS A 176 15.41 9.76 -7.07
N TYR A 177 14.24 10.33 -6.86
CA TYR A 177 13.05 10.12 -7.69
C TYR A 177 12.34 11.45 -7.99
N PRO A 178 12.99 12.40 -8.69
CA PRO A 178 12.46 13.75 -8.87
C PRO A 178 11.09 13.78 -9.57
N ASP A 179 10.89 12.97 -10.62
CA ASP A 179 9.61 12.93 -11.34
C ASP A 179 8.50 12.33 -10.49
N ARG A 180 8.80 11.29 -9.72
CA ARG A 180 7.86 10.70 -8.77
C ARG A 180 7.53 11.67 -7.62
N PHE A 181 8.50 12.45 -7.16
CA PHE A 181 8.29 13.50 -6.16
C PHE A 181 7.31 14.54 -6.70
N LYS A 182 7.53 15.04 -7.92
CA LYS A 182 6.62 15.98 -8.60
C LYS A 182 5.22 15.39 -8.71
N GLU A 183 5.11 14.14 -9.16
CA GLU A 183 3.84 13.43 -9.32
C GLU A 183 3.05 13.30 -8.01
N LEU A 184 3.74 13.16 -6.88
CA LEU A 184 3.12 12.98 -5.57
C LEU A 184 2.78 14.30 -4.87
N PHE A 185 3.57 15.36 -5.07
CA PHE A 185 3.55 16.54 -4.18
C PHE A 185 3.51 17.90 -4.88
N GLU A 186 3.72 17.99 -6.19
CA GLU A 186 3.78 19.27 -6.93
C GLU A 186 2.70 19.35 -8.03
N LYS A 187 1.64 18.53 -7.92
CA LYS A 187 0.47 18.56 -8.81
C LYS A 187 -0.49 19.70 -8.50
#